data_AF-A0AAV5UMC8-F1
#
_entry.id   AF-A0AAV5UMC8-F1
#
_cell.length_a   1.000
_cell.length_b   1.000
_cell.length_c   1.000
_cell.angle_alpha   90.00
_cell.angle_beta   90.00
_cell.angle_gamma   90.00
#
_symmetry.space_group_name_H-M   'P 1'
#
loop_
_entity.id
_entity.type
_entity.pdbx_description
1 polymer ?
#
loop_
_entity_poly.entity_id
_entity_poly.type
_entity_poly.pdbx_seq_one_letter_code
_entity_poly.pdbx_strand_id
1 'polypeptide(L)'
;MKLFDQPLARKKSIYCCVNVFFLAVGVCSLVCGVWLYLEKNDFLELTPSSFSALSAAGLCAFSGATIAIISAVGFIAVTIEGRCLLITYTCFVILLMLIQTVTGLTGFMYKESTREKIRHDLLNNINRSTATTRAGRIIRLNVSWDHLHESLECCGVDGDFDWYKTIQWTKNNFVPDSCCDPKKFNGSMYGCGKIEKSKRDEKELLFSQGCYEVFADWLFHHVHIVSTLSFILIITEIFVLAAAFLVLCAKAPPEEERTPSDKSRSSTVRYDAERESLQGSDDRLSFQSENESEPVYK
;
A
#
# COMPACT_ATOMS: atom_id res chain seq x y z
N MET A 1 22.78 20.73 -19.71
CA MET A 1 22.60 21.66 -20.84
C MET A 1 21.96 21.01 -22.08
N LYS A 2 22.45 19.87 -22.60
CA LYS A 2 21.94 19.21 -23.83
C LYS A 2 20.46 18.76 -23.84
N LEU A 3 19.79 18.73 -22.68
CA LEU A 3 18.37 18.33 -22.57
C LEU A 3 17.40 19.49 -22.86
N PHE A 4 17.85 20.73 -22.67
CA PHE A 4 17.00 21.92 -22.82
C PHE A 4 16.76 22.26 -24.29
N ASP A 5 17.79 22.12 -25.14
CA ASP A 5 17.77 22.43 -26.58
C ASP A 5 17.09 21.37 -27.47
N GLN A 6 16.48 20.35 -26.87
CA GLN A 6 15.85 19.27 -27.63
C GLN A 6 14.49 19.69 -28.19
N PRO A 7 14.13 19.29 -29.43
CA PRO A 7 12.84 19.63 -30.01
C PRO A 7 11.71 19.06 -29.14
N LEU A 8 10.64 19.83 -28.98
CA LEU A 8 9.49 19.49 -28.13
C LEU A 8 8.91 18.10 -28.45
N ALA A 9 8.95 17.70 -29.72
CA ALA A 9 8.54 16.37 -30.18
C ALA A 9 9.34 15.23 -29.52
N ARG A 10 10.66 15.40 -29.35
CA ARG A 10 11.53 14.40 -28.70
C ARG A 10 11.24 14.30 -27.20
N LYS A 11 10.99 15.43 -26.53
CA LYS A 11 10.61 15.47 -25.10
C LYS A 11 9.27 14.76 -24.86
N LYS A 12 8.26 15.05 -25.70
CA LYS A 12 6.95 14.36 -25.67
C LYS A 12 7.09 12.87 -25.94
N SER A 13 7.89 12.47 -26.94
CA SER A 13 8.11 11.06 -27.29
C SER A 13 8.69 10.25 -26.14
N ILE A 14 9.74 10.75 -25.47
CA ILE A 14 10.36 10.05 -24.33
C ILE A 14 9.33 9.85 -23.21
N TYR A 15 8.59 10.90 -22.86
CA TYR A 15 7.55 10.83 -21.82
C TYR A 15 6.46 9.80 -22.19
N CYS A 16 5.99 9.80 -23.45
CA CYS A 16 5.01 8.82 -23.91
C CYS A 16 5.55 7.39 -23.84
N CYS A 17 6.79 7.14 -24.29
CA CYS A 17 7.39 5.81 -24.24
C CYS A 17 7.46 5.26 -22.80
N VAL A 18 7.85 6.10 -21.84
CA VAL A 18 7.91 5.72 -20.42
C VAL A 18 6.52 5.37 -19.88
N ASN A 19 5.50 6.21 -20.13
CA ASN A 19 4.14 5.92 -19.68
C ASN A 19 3.54 4.68 -20.35
N VAL A 20 3.80 4.45 -21.64
CA VAL A 20 3.33 3.23 -22.34
C VAL A 20 3.98 1.98 -21.77
N PHE A 21 5.28 2.04 -21.42
CA PHE A 21 5.96 0.93 -20.75
C PHE A 21 5.31 0.62 -19.40
N PHE A 22 5.07 1.63 -18.55
CA PHE A 22 4.40 1.43 -17.26
C PHE A 22 2.96 0.96 -17.41
N LEU A 23 2.25 1.41 -18.43
CA LEU A 23 0.91 0.92 -18.77
C LEU A 23 0.94 -0.59 -19.07
N ALA A 24 1.90 -1.04 -19.89
CA ALA A 24 2.05 -2.47 -20.20
C ALA A 24 2.36 -3.29 -18.93
N VAL A 25 3.28 -2.82 -18.09
CA VAL A 25 3.60 -3.46 -16.80
C VAL A 25 2.37 -3.52 -15.88
N GLY A 26 1.61 -2.43 -15.77
CA GLY A 26 0.40 -2.36 -14.96
C GLY A 26 -0.69 -3.33 -15.44
N VAL A 27 -0.93 -3.40 -16.75
CA VAL A 27 -1.89 -4.34 -17.34
C VAL A 27 -1.45 -5.79 -17.12
N CYS A 28 -0.17 -6.12 -17.34
CA CYS A 28 0.36 -7.45 -17.07
C CYS A 28 0.18 -7.83 -15.59
N SER A 29 0.53 -6.93 -14.66
CA SER A 29 0.34 -7.15 -13.22
C SER A 29 -1.13 -7.35 -12.86
N LEU A 30 -2.04 -6.56 -13.44
CA LEU A 30 -3.47 -6.70 -13.22
C LEU A 30 -3.99 -8.07 -13.68
N VAL A 31 -3.62 -8.49 -14.89
CA VAL A 31 -4.00 -9.79 -15.44
C VAL A 31 -3.47 -10.93 -14.58
N CYS A 32 -2.20 -10.88 -14.18
CA CYS A 32 -1.61 -11.87 -13.27
C CYS A 32 -2.32 -11.90 -11.92
N GLY A 33 -2.62 -10.73 -11.33
CA GLY A 33 -3.34 -10.63 -10.06
C GLY A 33 -4.75 -11.23 -10.13
N VAL A 34 -5.49 -10.93 -11.20
CA VAL A 34 -6.84 -11.50 -11.43
C VAL A 34 -6.75 -13.00 -11.67
N TRP A 35 -5.78 -13.47 -12.47
CA TRP A 35 -5.56 -14.90 -12.70
C TRP A 35 -5.32 -15.66 -11.39
N LEU A 36 -4.38 -15.17 -10.56
CA LEU A 36 -4.09 -15.74 -9.25
C LEU A 36 -5.29 -15.69 -8.32
N TYR A 37 -6.11 -14.64 -8.39
CA TYR A 37 -7.32 -14.53 -7.60
C TYR A 37 -8.34 -15.60 -7.98
N LEU A 38 -8.61 -15.77 -9.28
CA LEU A 38 -9.58 -16.76 -9.78
C LEU A 38 -9.16 -18.19 -9.45
N GLU A 39 -7.92 -18.57 -9.76
CA GLU A 39 -7.41 -19.92 -9.54
C GLU A 39 -7.39 -20.32 -8.06
N LYS A 40 -7.33 -19.36 -7.13
CA LYS A 40 -7.35 -19.64 -5.69
C LYS A 40 -8.74 -19.61 -5.06
N ASN A 41 -9.73 -18.93 -5.67
CA ASN A 41 -11.11 -18.97 -5.17
C ASN A 41 -11.68 -20.38 -5.20
N ASP A 42 -11.31 -21.18 -6.20
CA ASP A 42 -11.77 -22.57 -6.33
C ASP A 42 -11.27 -23.49 -5.18
N PHE A 43 -10.20 -23.09 -4.47
CA PHE A 43 -9.62 -23.83 -3.34
C PHE A 43 -9.90 -23.18 -1.97
N LEU A 44 -10.60 -22.03 -1.92
CA LEU A 44 -10.90 -21.34 -0.66
C LEU A 44 -11.79 -22.15 0.29
N GLU A 45 -12.56 -23.10 -0.22
CA GLU A 45 -13.40 -23.97 0.61
C GLU A 45 -12.60 -25.05 1.36
N LEU A 46 -11.37 -25.36 0.92
CA LEU A 46 -10.64 -26.53 1.40
C LEU A 46 -9.43 -26.20 2.29
N THR A 47 -8.88 -24.98 2.24
CA THR A 47 -7.64 -24.64 2.97
C THR A 47 -7.57 -23.22 3.53
N PRO A 48 -7.23 -23.06 4.84
CA PRO A 48 -7.04 -21.74 5.46
C PRO A 48 -5.76 -21.01 4.99
N SER A 49 -4.79 -21.72 4.40
CA SER A 49 -3.55 -21.15 3.84
C SER A 49 -3.77 -20.33 2.55
N SER A 50 -4.91 -20.53 1.87
CA SER A 50 -5.30 -19.80 0.66
C SER A 50 -5.51 -18.29 0.91
N PHE A 51 -5.64 -17.86 2.17
CA PHE A 51 -5.91 -16.46 2.51
C PHE A 51 -4.71 -15.51 2.31
N SER A 52 -3.49 -15.94 2.65
CA SER A 52 -2.29 -15.13 2.38
C SER A 52 -2.09 -14.93 0.88
N ALA A 53 -2.33 -15.98 0.08
CA ALA A 53 -2.26 -15.91 -1.37
C ALA A 53 -3.36 -15.02 -1.96
N LEU A 54 -4.59 -15.07 -1.40
CA LEU A 54 -5.69 -14.21 -1.84
C LEU A 54 -5.41 -12.72 -1.55
N SER A 55 -4.81 -12.43 -0.40
CA SER A 55 -4.35 -11.08 -0.04
C SER A 55 -3.26 -10.60 -1.01
N ALA A 56 -2.26 -11.44 -1.31
CA ALA A 56 -1.20 -11.13 -2.27
C ALA A 56 -1.74 -10.91 -3.70
N ALA A 57 -2.66 -11.77 -4.17
CA ALA A 57 -3.31 -11.64 -5.47
C ALA A 57 -4.14 -10.35 -5.56
N GLY A 58 -4.90 -10.02 -4.51
CA GLY A 58 -5.66 -8.78 -4.41
C GLY A 58 -4.77 -7.54 -4.45
N LEU A 59 -3.64 -7.55 -3.74
CA LEU A 59 -2.65 -6.47 -3.78
C LEU A 59 -1.99 -6.33 -5.16
N CYS A 60 -1.65 -7.44 -5.81
CA CYS A 60 -1.10 -7.46 -7.17
C CYS A 60 -2.08 -6.91 -8.21
N ALA A 61 -3.36 -7.28 -8.12
CA ALA A 61 -4.41 -6.76 -8.98
C ALA A 61 -4.67 -5.27 -8.73
N PHE A 62 -4.80 -4.86 -7.47
CA PHE A 62 -5.03 -3.47 -7.10
C PHE A 62 -3.88 -2.56 -7.54
N SER A 63 -2.64 -2.94 -7.26
CA SER A 63 -1.45 -2.18 -7.70
C SER A 63 -1.31 -2.16 -9.22
N GLY A 64 -1.61 -3.26 -9.92
CA GLY A 64 -1.64 -3.29 -11.37
C GLY A 64 -2.66 -2.32 -11.98
N ALA A 65 -3.88 -2.30 -11.43
CA ALA A 65 -4.93 -1.38 -11.87
C ALA A 65 -4.54 0.10 -11.66
N THR A 66 -3.99 0.45 -10.49
CA THR A 66 -3.58 1.83 -10.21
C THR A 66 -2.46 2.28 -11.14
N ILE A 67 -1.42 1.45 -11.35
CA ILE A 67 -0.33 1.75 -12.29
C ILE A 67 -0.88 1.95 -13.70
N ALA A 68 -1.80 1.09 -14.16
CA ALA A 68 -2.40 1.19 -15.49
C ALA A 68 -3.20 2.50 -15.66
N ILE A 69 -4.05 2.85 -14.67
CA ILE A 69 -4.85 4.09 -14.71
C ILE A 69 -3.93 5.32 -14.74
N ILE A 70 -2.94 5.38 -13.85
CA ILE A 70 -2.01 6.51 -13.76
C ILE A 70 -1.25 6.67 -15.08
N SER A 71 -0.74 5.58 -15.63
CA SER A 71 0.02 5.58 -16.88
C SER A 71 -0.85 5.97 -18.09
N ALA A 72 -2.11 5.53 -18.14
CA ALA A 72 -3.06 5.92 -19.18
C ALA A 72 -3.37 7.43 -19.10
N VAL A 73 -3.64 7.95 -17.90
CA VAL A 73 -3.87 9.39 -17.70
C VAL A 73 -2.63 10.19 -18.06
N GLY A 74 -1.42 9.74 -17.69
CA GLY A 74 -0.16 10.37 -18.06
C GLY A 74 0.01 10.45 -19.58
N PHE A 75 -0.23 9.35 -20.30
CA PHE A 75 -0.21 9.34 -21.77
C PHE A 75 -1.22 10.34 -22.36
N ILE A 76 -2.47 10.30 -21.89
CA ILE A 76 -3.55 11.20 -22.34
C ILE A 76 -3.21 12.67 -22.05
N ALA A 77 -2.57 12.97 -20.91
CA ALA A 77 -2.21 14.32 -20.49
C ALA A 77 -1.21 15.01 -21.44
N VAL A 78 -0.39 14.26 -22.17
CA VAL A 78 0.55 14.81 -23.16
C VAL A 78 -0.06 14.87 -24.55
N THR A 79 -0.93 13.92 -24.91
CA THR A 79 -1.61 13.92 -26.21
C THR A 79 -2.68 15.00 -26.27
N ILE A 80 -3.42 15.20 -25.18
CA ILE A 80 -4.37 16.30 -25.05
C ILE A 80 -3.57 17.56 -24.75
N GLU A 81 -3.64 18.56 -25.63
CA GLU A 81 -2.79 19.75 -25.48
C GLU A 81 -3.15 20.64 -24.28
N GLY A 82 -4.20 20.30 -23.53
CA GLY A 82 -4.70 21.01 -22.36
C GLY A 82 -3.69 21.10 -21.21
N ARG A 83 -3.27 22.33 -20.87
CA ARG A 83 -2.38 22.60 -19.73
C ARG A 83 -2.96 22.15 -18.39
N CYS A 84 -4.28 22.27 -18.21
CA CYS A 84 -4.97 21.91 -16.96
C CYS A 84 -4.82 20.40 -16.63
N LEU A 85 -4.96 19.52 -17.62
CA LEU A 85 -4.83 18.07 -17.43
C LEU A 85 -3.39 17.68 -17.05
N LEU A 86 -2.40 18.32 -17.66
CA LEU A 86 -0.98 18.08 -17.34
C LEU A 86 -0.62 18.60 -15.93
N ILE A 87 -1.15 19.75 -15.51
CA ILE A 87 -0.96 20.29 -14.16
C ILE A 87 -1.60 19.38 -13.12
N THR A 88 -2.86 18.97 -13.32
CA THR A 88 -3.58 18.09 -12.38
C THR A 88 -2.89 16.73 -12.23
N TYR A 89 -2.44 16.13 -13.35
CA TYR A 89 -1.63 14.91 -13.31
C TYR A 89 -0.32 15.11 -12.51
N THR A 90 0.38 16.22 -12.75
CA THR A 90 1.63 16.54 -12.03
C THR A 90 1.38 16.71 -10.53
N CYS A 91 0.32 17.41 -10.13
CA CYS A 91 -0.08 17.54 -8.72
C CYS A 91 -0.39 16.18 -8.10
N PHE A 92 -1.10 15.30 -8.81
CA PHE A 92 -1.41 13.96 -8.34
C PHE A 92 -0.15 13.10 -8.11
N VAL A 93 0.80 13.10 -9.05
CA VAL A 93 2.08 12.38 -8.89
C VAL A 93 2.91 12.93 -7.71
N ILE A 94 2.90 14.25 -7.49
CA ILE A 94 3.55 14.85 -6.30
C ILE A 94 2.89 14.33 -5.01
N LEU A 95 1.56 14.24 -4.96
CA LEU A 95 0.85 13.71 -3.79
C LEU A 95 1.23 12.25 -3.52
N LEU A 96 1.35 11.41 -4.56
CA LEU A 96 1.81 10.02 -4.41
C LEU A 96 3.23 9.94 -3.86
N MET A 97 4.15 10.74 -4.40
CA MET A 97 5.54 10.83 -3.93
C MET A 97 5.61 11.21 -2.44
N LEU A 98 4.76 12.15 -1.99
CA LEU A 98 4.68 12.54 -0.58
C LEU A 98 4.18 11.40 0.31
N ILE A 99 3.09 10.72 -0.08
CA ILE A 99 2.55 9.58 0.66
C ILE A 99 3.58 8.45 0.75
N GLN A 100 4.27 8.15 -0.35
CA GLN A 100 5.29 7.12 -0.42
C GLN A 100 6.47 7.44 0.50
N THR A 101 6.93 8.69 0.50
CA THR A 101 8.00 9.14 1.39
C THR A 101 7.60 9.07 2.86
N VAL A 102 6.41 9.56 3.22
CA VAL A 102 5.90 9.50 4.61
C VAL A 102 5.76 8.05 5.08
N THR A 103 5.21 7.18 4.23
CA THR A 103 5.06 5.75 4.55
C THR A 103 6.41 5.06 4.70
N GLY A 104 7.36 5.32 3.80
CA GLY A 104 8.72 4.79 3.88
C GLY A 104 9.45 5.24 5.14
N LEU A 105 9.38 6.54 5.48
CA LEU A 105 9.99 7.09 6.69
C LEU A 105 9.36 6.51 7.96
N THR A 106 8.03 6.41 8.00
CA THR A 106 7.30 5.83 9.13
C THR A 106 7.68 4.36 9.33
N GLY A 107 7.73 3.59 8.23
CA GLY A 107 8.15 2.18 8.27
C GLY A 107 9.59 2.01 8.77
N PHE A 108 10.49 2.92 8.38
CA PHE A 108 11.87 2.92 8.86
C PHE A 108 11.95 3.24 10.36
N MET A 109 11.26 4.27 10.83
CA MET A 109 11.29 4.67 12.24
C MET A 109 10.74 3.60 13.19
N TYR A 110 9.66 2.92 12.79
CA TYR A 110 9.01 1.92 13.65
C TYR A 110 9.53 0.50 13.42
N LYS A 111 10.65 0.30 12.72
CA LYS A 111 11.18 -1.04 12.40
C LYS A 111 11.38 -1.90 13.66
N GLU A 112 12.11 -1.39 14.66
CA GLU A 112 12.41 -2.15 15.88
C GLU A 112 11.17 -2.32 16.77
N SER A 113 10.32 -1.29 16.88
CA SER A 113 9.05 -1.43 17.61
C SER A 113 8.11 -2.45 16.96
N THR A 114 8.15 -2.59 15.63
CA THR A 114 7.37 -3.59 14.89
C THR A 114 7.90 -4.98 15.17
N ARG A 115 9.22 -5.15 15.21
CA ARG A 115 9.87 -6.42 15.57
C ARG A 115 9.40 -6.93 16.94
N GLU A 116 9.45 -6.08 17.97
CA GLU A 116 8.99 -6.49 19.31
C GLU A 116 7.48 -6.73 19.40
N LYS A 117 6.68 -5.94 18.68
CA LYS A 117 5.22 -6.18 18.60
C LYS A 117 4.91 -7.53 17.97
N ILE A 118 5.63 -7.93 16.92
CA ILE A 118 5.45 -9.23 16.28
C ILE A 118 5.73 -10.35 17.28
N ARG A 119 6.82 -10.27 18.06
CA ARG A 119 7.14 -11.25 19.10
C ARG A 119 6.02 -11.36 20.14
N HIS A 120 5.58 -10.22 20.68
CA HIS A 120 4.50 -10.17 21.65
C HIS A 120 3.19 -10.73 21.12
N ASP A 121 2.86 -10.42 19.86
CA ASP A 121 1.66 -10.94 19.21
C ASP A 121 1.76 -12.45 19.02
N LEU A 122 2.91 -12.98 18.59
CA LEU A 122 3.14 -14.43 18.48
C LEU A 122 2.98 -15.12 19.84
N LEU A 123 3.58 -14.59 20.91
CA LEU A 123 3.44 -15.11 22.28
C LEU A 123 1.99 -15.08 22.77
N ASN A 124 1.23 -14.05 22.44
CA ASN A 124 -0.19 -13.98 22.82
C ASN A 124 -1.06 -14.96 22.02
N ASN A 125 -0.68 -15.23 20.76
CA ASN A 125 -1.42 -16.08 19.85
C ASN A 125 -1.12 -17.57 20.05
N ILE A 126 0.04 -17.95 20.58
CA ILE A 126 0.36 -19.38 20.84
C ILE A 126 -0.60 -20.04 21.85
N ASN A 127 -1.21 -19.25 22.75
CA ASN A 127 -2.16 -19.75 23.74
C ASN A 127 -3.63 -19.70 23.26
N ARG A 128 -3.89 -19.26 22.01
CA ARG A 128 -5.24 -19.14 21.45
C ARG A 128 -5.48 -20.24 20.42
N SER A 129 -6.65 -20.86 20.48
CA SER A 129 -7.09 -21.86 19.49
C SER A 129 -7.63 -21.20 18.21
N THR A 130 -8.27 -20.05 18.35
CA THR A 130 -8.87 -19.30 17.23
C THR A 130 -8.68 -17.79 17.35
N ALA A 131 -8.56 -17.11 16.21
CA ALA A 131 -8.54 -15.64 16.12
C ALA A 131 -9.64 -15.20 15.18
N THR A 132 -10.46 -14.26 15.63
CA THR A 132 -11.51 -13.68 14.79
C THR A 132 -10.96 -12.43 14.11
N THR A 133 -10.99 -12.40 12.78
CA THR A 133 -10.61 -11.20 12.03
C THR A 133 -11.66 -10.10 12.21
N ARG A 134 -11.30 -8.84 11.91
CA ARG A 134 -12.26 -7.72 11.91
C ARG A 134 -13.45 -7.93 10.97
N ALA A 135 -13.32 -8.82 9.98
CA ALA A 135 -14.40 -9.22 9.07
C ALA A 135 -15.28 -10.37 9.63
N GLY A 136 -15.15 -10.72 10.91
CA GLY A 136 -15.93 -11.77 11.56
C GLY A 136 -15.49 -13.20 11.23
N ARG A 137 -14.37 -13.39 10.53
CA ARG A 137 -13.88 -14.72 10.12
C ARG A 137 -13.06 -15.38 11.21
N ILE A 138 -13.34 -16.64 11.51
CA ILE A 138 -12.61 -17.43 12.51
C ILE A 138 -11.40 -18.10 11.84
N ILE A 139 -10.20 -17.73 12.26
CA ILE A 139 -8.93 -18.36 11.87
C ILE A 139 -8.58 -19.42 12.91
N ARG A 140 -8.26 -20.62 12.47
CA ARG A 140 -7.75 -21.70 13.32
C ARG A 140 -6.23 -21.56 13.47
N LEU A 141 -5.76 -21.11 14.64
CA LEU A 141 -4.34 -20.81 14.82
C LEU A 141 -3.46 -22.05 14.82
N ASN A 142 -3.98 -23.19 15.27
CA ASN A 142 -3.24 -24.44 15.26
C ASN A 142 -2.72 -24.79 13.85
N VAL A 143 -3.56 -24.66 12.82
CA VAL A 143 -3.15 -24.90 11.43
C VAL A 143 -2.14 -23.87 10.94
N SER A 144 -2.28 -22.61 11.38
CA SER A 144 -1.32 -21.56 11.07
C SER A 144 0.05 -21.81 11.71
N TRP A 145 0.08 -22.29 12.96
CA TRP A 145 1.30 -22.69 13.65
C TRP A 145 1.96 -23.90 12.98
N ASP A 146 1.18 -24.90 12.59
CA ASP A 146 1.71 -26.06 11.87
C ASP A 146 2.41 -25.65 10.57
N HIS A 147 1.75 -24.82 9.76
CA HIS A 147 2.37 -24.26 8.57
C HIS A 147 3.59 -23.40 8.86
N LEU A 148 3.58 -22.61 9.93
CA LEU A 148 4.71 -21.77 10.31
C LEU A 148 5.94 -22.62 10.67
N HIS A 149 5.76 -23.65 11.51
CA HIS A 149 6.83 -24.56 11.91
C HIS A 149 7.43 -25.28 10.70
N GLU A 150 6.58 -25.80 9.81
CA GLU A 150 7.02 -26.52 8.60
C GLU A 150 7.71 -25.60 7.58
N SER A 151 7.19 -24.38 7.39
CA SER A 151 7.72 -23.45 6.37
C SER A 151 9.04 -22.80 6.79
N LEU A 152 9.24 -22.60 8.09
CA LEU A 152 10.41 -21.92 8.64
C LEU A 152 11.36 -22.85 9.39
N GLU A 153 11.08 -24.15 9.44
CA GLU A 153 11.87 -25.16 10.16
C GLU A 153 12.17 -24.73 11.62
N CYS A 154 11.13 -24.33 12.37
CA CYS A 154 11.24 -23.74 13.71
C CYS A 154 10.20 -24.31 14.69
N CYS A 155 10.37 -24.11 16.00
CA CYS A 155 9.39 -24.55 17.00
C CYS A 155 9.14 -23.51 18.09
N GLY A 156 7.86 -23.18 18.31
CA GLY A 156 7.44 -22.20 19.32
C GLY A 156 7.84 -20.77 18.94
N VAL A 157 7.70 -19.80 19.86
CA VAL A 157 8.03 -18.41 19.53
C VAL A 157 9.51 -18.17 19.70
N ASP A 158 10.01 -18.31 20.92
CA ASP A 158 11.42 -18.21 21.27
C ASP A 158 12.06 -19.61 21.35
N GLY A 159 11.23 -20.64 21.52
CA GLY A 159 11.63 -22.05 21.48
C GLY A 159 10.50 -23.00 21.86
N ASP A 160 10.82 -24.29 21.90
CA ASP A 160 9.89 -25.37 22.24
C ASP A 160 9.21 -25.20 23.61
N PHE A 161 9.92 -24.59 24.57
CA PHE A 161 9.45 -24.36 25.93
C PHE A 161 8.17 -23.51 26.02
N ASP A 162 7.89 -22.69 25.00
CA ASP A 162 6.69 -21.86 24.97
C ASP A 162 5.41 -22.71 24.90
N TRP A 163 5.47 -23.87 24.26
CA TRP A 163 4.34 -24.80 24.19
C TRP A 163 3.98 -25.37 25.57
N TYR A 164 4.97 -25.59 26.44
CA TYR A 164 4.73 -26.15 27.79
C TYR A 164 3.99 -25.18 28.71
N LYS A 165 4.05 -23.87 28.41
CA LYS A 165 3.32 -22.83 29.14
C LYS A 165 1.88 -22.66 28.66
N THR A 166 1.49 -23.27 27.54
CA THR A 166 0.13 -23.13 26.98
C THR A 166 -0.90 -23.92 27.79
N ILE A 167 -2.15 -23.45 27.78
CA ILE A 167 -3.28 -24.09 28.47
C ILE A 167 -3.57 -25.50 27.92
N GLN A 168 -3.27 -25.72 26.65
CA GLN A 168 -3.57 -26.97 25.97
C GLN A 168 -2.59 -28.11 26.35
N TRP A 169 -1.40 -27.77 26.87
CA TRP A 169 -0.30 -28.72 27.09
C TRP A 169 0.27 -28.64 28.53
N THR A 170 -0.38 -27.93 29.44
CA THR A 170 0.13 -27.52 30.78
C THR A 170 0.60 -28.66 31.70
N LYS A 171 0.22 -29.92 31.42
CA LYS A 171 0.57 -31.09 32.24
C LYS A 171 1.62 -31.99 31.61
N ASN A 172 1.97 -31.77 30.35
CA ASN A 172 2.87 -32.64 29.59
C ASN A 172 3.87 -31.77 28.82
N ASN A 173 5.16 -32.13 28.85
CA ASN A 173 6.21 -31.47 28.06
C ASN A 173 6.11 -31.88 26.57
N PHE A 174 4.97 -31.58 25.97
CA PHE A 174 4.62 -31.94 24.61
C PHE A 174 4.73 -30.69 23.71
N VAL A 175 4.95 -30.87 22.41
CA VAL A 175 4.85 -29.82 21.36
C VAL A 175 4.06 -30.33 20.14
N PRO A 176 3.51 -29.48 19.27
CA PRO A 176 2.87 -29.92 18.02
C PRO A 176 3.78 -30.84 17.21
N ASP A 177 3.20 -31.83 16.52
CA ASP A 177 4.00 -32.73 15.68
C ASP A 177 4.72 -31.97 14.55
N SER A 178 4.19 -30.82 14.12
CA SER A 178 4.81 -29.90 13.16
C SER A 178 6.14 -29.29 13.61
N CYS A 179 6.45 -29.32 14.92
CA CYS A 179 7.76 -28.91 15.44
C CYS A 179 8.88 -29.94 15.20
N CYS A 180 8.53 -31.16 14.78
CA CYS A 180 9.49 -32.23 14.61
C CYS A 180 10.23 -32.11 13.27
N ASP A 181 11.54 -32.35 13.28
CA ASP A 181 12.36 -32.30 12.08
C ASP A 181 12.15 -33.58 11.24
N PRO A 182 11.54 -33.50 10.05
CA PRO A 182 11.29 -34.66 9.20
C PRO A 182 12.57 -35.42 8.83
N LYS A 183 13.73 -34.74 8.80
CA LYS A 183 15.03 -35.33 8.45
C LYS A 183 15.49 -36.37 9.48
N LYS A 184 14.91 -36.37 10.68
CA LYS A 184 15.24 -37.28 11.79
C LYS A 184 14.39 -38.57 11.77
N PHE A 185 13.45 -38.72 10.83
CA PHE A 185 12.53 -39.85 10.77
C PHE A 185 12.62 -40.62 9.44
N ASN A 186 12.80 -41.94 9.52
CA ASN A 186 12.75 -42.86 8.37
C ASN A 186 11.37 -43.55 8.24
N GLY A 187 10.28 -42.82 8.51
CA GLY A 187 8.93 -43.36 8.60
C GLY A 187 7.89 -42.33 9.02
N SER A 188 6.87 -42.72 9.78
CA SER A 188 5.85 -41.78 10.25
C SER A 188 6.39 -40.90 11.40
N MET A 189 6.19 -39.58 11.27
CA MET A 189 6.48 -38.59 12.32
C MET A 189 5.30 -38.43 13.31
N TYR A 190 4.22 -39.20 13.14
CA TYR A 190 3.00 -39.07 13.93
C TYR A 190 3.26 -39.27 15.43
N GLY A 191 2.81 -38.32 16.24
CA GLY A 191 2.98 -38.34 17.69
C GLY A 191 4.40 -38.05 18.16
N CYS A 192 5.31 -37.61 17.27
CA CYS A 192 6.65 -37.17 17.66
C CYS A 192 6.58 -36.07 18.74
N GLY A 193 5.62 -35.16 18.60
CA GLY A 193 5.26 -34.09 19.51
C GLY A 193 4.98 -34.53 20.95
N LYS A 194 4.64 -35.80 21.15
CA LYS A 194 4.22 -36.39 22.42
C LYS A 194 5.24 -37.39 23.00
N ILE A 195 6.40 -37.54 22.36
CA ILE A 195 7.51 -38.34 22.92
C ILE A 195 8.00 -37.69 24.21
N GLU A 196 8.40 -38.51 25.18
CA GLU A 196 8.99 -38.04 26.43
C GLU A 196 10.20 -37.12 26.16
N LYS A 197 10.22 -35.95 26.81
CA LYS A 197 11.20 -34.89 26.54
C LYS A 197 12.65 -35.40 26.56
N SER A 198 13.02 -36.23 27.54
CA SER A 198 14.37 -36.79 27.66
C SER A 198 14.84 -37.51 26.39
N LYS A 199 13.99 -38.36 25.80
CA LYS A 199 14.30 -39.12 24.57
C LYS A 199 14.32 -38.23 23.32
N ARG A 200 13.55 -37.15 23.36
CA ARG A 200 13.44 -36.20 22.25
C ARG A 200 14.66 -35.29 22.17
N ASP A 201 15.11 -34.81 23.32
CA ASP A 201 16.30 -33.97 23.46
C ASP A 201 17.56 -34.78 23.15
N GLU A 202 17.66 -36.03 23.63
CA GLU A 202 18.76 -36.95 23.33
C GLU A 202 18.95 -37.19 21.83
N LYS A 203 17.84 -37.27 21.08
CA LYS A 203 17.85 -37.55 19.64
C LYS A 203 17.73 -36.31 18.75
N GLU A 204 17.62 -35.12 19.36
CA GLU A 204 17.41 -33.84 18.66
C GLU A 204 16.27 -33.91 17.62
N LEU A 205 15.10 -34.40 18.04
CA LEU A 205 13.98 -34.65 17.11
C LEU A 205 13.18 -33.39 16.74
N LEU A 206 13.41 -32.27 17.42
CA LEU A 206 12.72 -30.99 17.18
C LEU A 206 13.60 -30.01 16.43
N PHE A 207 12.96 -29.07 15.75
CA PHE A 207 13.64 -27.85 15.32
C PHE A 207 14.21 -27.10 16.53
N SER A 208 15.49 -26.72 16.45
CA SER A 208 16.23 -26.12 17.56
C SER A 208 16.02 -24.61 17.69
N GLN A 209 15.43 -23.96 16.68
CA GLN A 209 15.26 -22.51 16.62
C GLN A 209 13.81 -22.10 16.91
N GLY A 210 13.65 -20.99 17.63
CA GLY A 210 12.35 -20.33 17.80
C GLY A 210 11.88 -19.66 16.51
N CYS A 211 10.58 -19.68 16.24
CA CYS A 211 10.04 -19.14 15.00
C CYS A 211 10.14 -17.63 14.88
N TYR A 212 10.18 -16.89 15.99
CA TYR A 212 10.21 -15.43 15.94
C TYR A 212 11.47 -14.90 15.24
N GLU A 213 12.66 -15.40 15.59
CA GLU A 213 13.92 -14.95 14.99
C GLU A 213 13.93 -15.22 13.48
N VAL A 214 13.61 -16.45 13.08
CA VAL A 214 13.57 -16.87 11.66
C VAL A 214 12.50 -16.09 10.88
N PHE A 215 11.30 -15.95 11.44
CA PHE A 215 10.21 -15.22 10.82
C PHE A 215 10.51 -13.72 10.69
N ALA A 216 11.09 -13.10 11.73
CA ALA A 216 11.47 -11.71 11.71
C ALA A 216 12.53 -11.46 10.63
N ASP A 217 13.58 -12.30 10.57
CA ASP A 217 14.61 -12.16 9.54
C ASP A 217 14.06 -12.37 8.13
N TRP A 218 13.22 -13.39 7.91
CA TRP A 218 12.53 -13.59 6.64
C TRP A 218 11.67 -12.38 6.25
N LEU A 219 10.88 -11.86 7.19
CA LEU A 219 10.00 -10.72 6.96
C LEU A 219 10.80 -9.45 6.64
N PHE A 220 11.83 -9.14 7.45
CA PHE A 220 12.64 -7.94 7.25
C PHE A 220 13.50 -8.02 6.00
N HIS A 221 13.91 -9.22 5.58
CA HIS A 221 14.55 -9.44 4.30
C HIS A 221 13.63 -9.05 3.14
N HIS A 222 12.36 -9.48 3.15
CA HIS A 222 11.39 -9.08 2.14
C HIS A 222 11.00 -7.60 2.22
N VAL A 223 10.87 -7.04 3.43
CA VAL A 223 10.66 -5.59 3.62
C VAL A 223 11.81 -4.79 3.02
N HIS A 224 13.05 -5.27 3.12
CA HIS A 224 14.20 -4.61 2.48
C HIS A 224 14.10 -4.61 0.95
N ILE A 225 13.65 -5.72 0.35
CA ILE A 225 13.38 -5.80 -1.10
C ILE A 225 12.29 -4.79 -1.50
N VAL A 226 11.16 -4.77 -0.78
CA VAL A 226 10.05 -3.83 -1.03
C VAL A 226 10.50 -2.37 -0.88
N SER A 227 11.31 -2.07 0.14
CA SER A 227 11.89 -0.74 0.36
C SER A 227 12.79 -0.32 -0.81
N THR A 228 13.63 -1.23 -1.31
CA THR A 228 14.50 -0.98 -2.48
C THR A 228 13.67 -0.68 -3.73
N LEU A 229 12.62 -1.46 -4.00
CA LEU A 229 11.70 -1.20 -5.12
C LEU A 229 10.99 0.15 -4.96
N SER A 230 10.57 0.48 -3.74
CA SER A 230 9.91 1.76 -3.42
C SER A 230 10.83 2.96 -3.67
N PHE A 231 12.14 2.82 -3.40
CA PHE A 231 13.13 3.85 -3.69
C PHE A 231 13.33 4.05 -5.21
N ILE A 232 13.37 2.96 -5.98
CA ILE A 232 13.43 3.02 -7.46
C ILE A 232 12.19 3.72 -8.03
N LEU A 233 11.02 3.46 -7.46
CA LEU A 233 9.78 4.14 -7.85
C LEU A 233 9.85 5.64 -7.59
N ILE A 234 10.35 6.10 -6.43
CA ILE A 234 10.53 7.52 -6.14
C ILE A 234 11.45 8.19 -7.17
N ILE A 235 12.57 7.55 -7.52
CA ILE A 235 13.48 8.07 -8.55
C ILE A 235 12.74 8.21 -9.89
N THR A 236 11.95 7.20 -10.26
CA THR A 236 11.14 7.20 -11.48
C THR A 236 10.11 8.34 -11.49
N GLU A 237 9.41 8.57 -10.38
CA GLU A 237 8.47 9.68 -10.22
C GLU A 237 9.16 11.03 -10.42
N ILE A 238 10.35 11.22 -9.85
CA ILE A 238 11.15 12.44 -10.04
C ILE A 238 11.48 12.66 -11.53
N PHE A 239 11.86 11.61 -12.26
CA PHE A 239 12.11 11.71 -13.70
C PHE A 239 10.85 12.09 -14.48
N VAL A 240 9.70 11.49 -14.15
CA VAL A 240 8.40 11.79 -14.78
C VAL A 240 7.99 13.24 -14.49
N LEU A 241 8.15 13.72 -13.25
CA LEU A 241 7.87 15.09 -12.85
C LEU A 241 8.79 16.09 -13.55
N ALA A 242 10.09 15.79 -13.65
CA ALA A 242 11.03 16.64 -14.38
C ALA A 242 10.66 16.72 -15.88
N ALA A 243 10.29 15.61 -16.50
CA ALA A 243 9.83 15.59 -17.89
C ALA A 243 8.51 16.37 -18.08
N ALA A 244 7.54 16.18 -17.18
CA ALA A 244 6.28 16.92 -17.19
C ALA A 244 6.50 18.43 -17.03
N PHE A 245 7.37 18.83 -16.11
CA PHE A 245 7.76 20.23 -15.91
C PHE A 245 8.42 20.83 -17.16
N LEU A 246 9.34 20.12 -17.81
CA LEU A 246 9.95 20.58 -19.06
C LEU A 246 8.92 20.76 -20.19
N VAL A 247 7.92 19.87 -20.28
CA VAL A 247 6.82 20.00 -21.25
C VAL A 247 5.91 21.17 -20.89
N LEU A 248 5.64 21.40 -19.60
CA LEU A 248 4.87 22.54 -19.11
C LEU A 248 5.58 23.87 -19.41
N CYS A 249 6.88 23.98 -19.13
CA CYS A 249 7.69 25.17 -19.44
C CYS A 249 7.72 25.46 -20.93
N ALA A 250 7.88 24.42 -21.78
CA ALA A 250 7.86 24.60 -23.22
C ALA A 250 6.48 25.00 -23.75
N LYS A 251 5.40 24.65 -23.04
CA LYS A 251 4.05 25.11 -23.33
C LYS A 251 3.71 26.45 -22.69
N ALA A 252 4.51 26.98 -21.75
CA ALA A 252 4.21 28.26 -21.11
C ALA A 252 4.30 29.38 -22.16
N PRO A 253 3.32 30.30 -22.22
CA PRO A 253 3.43 31.43 -23.12
C PRO A 253 4.54 32.36 -22.61
N PRO A 254 5.34 32.98 -23.49
CA PRO A 254 6.26 34.03 -23.08
C PRO A 254 5.48 35.14 -22.36
N GLU A 255 6.06 35.68 -21.29
CA GLU A 255 5.43 36.68 -20.40
C GLU A 255 5.00 37.98 -21.14
N GLU A 256 5.47 38.16 -22.37
CA GLU A 256 5.30 39.35 -23.20
C GLU A 256 3.97 39.40 -23.97
N GLU A 257 3.21 38.29 -24.06
CA GLU A 257 1.97 38.22 -24.84
C GLU A 257 0.71 38.04 -23.98
N ARG A 258 0.70 38.63 -22.77
CA ARG A 258 -0.56 38.91 -22.07
C ARG A 258 -1.30 40.01 -22.85
N THR A 259 -1.99 39.62 -23.93
CA THR A 259 -2.77 40.54 -24.76
C THR A 259 -3.70 41.40 -23.90
N PRO A 260 -3.98 42.66 -24.29
CA PRO A 260 -4.84 43.57 -23.52
C PRO A 260 -6.20 42.96 -23.15
N SER A 261 -6.65 41.96 -23.92
CA SER A 261 -7.90 41.23 -23.72
C SER A 261 -7.96 40.44 -22.41
N ASP A 262 -6.87 39.83 -21.95
CA ASP A 262 -6.87 39.04 -20.70
C ASP A 262 -6.81 39.94 -19.45
N LYS A 263 -6.13 41.09 -19.57
CA LYS A 263 -6.17 42.14 -18.55
C LYS A 263 -7.56 42.77 -18.49
N SER A 264 -8.21 43.00 -19.63
CA SER A 264 -9.58 43.49 -19.71
C SER A 264 -10.57 42.50 -19.10
N ARG A 265 -10.48 41.20 -19.44
CA ARG A 265 -11.38 40.17 -18.89
C ARG A 265 -11.20 39.97 -17.38
N SER A 266 -9.96 39.97 -16.87
CA SER A 266 -9.73 39.92 -15.42
C SER A 266 -10.15 41.20 -14.69
N SER A 267 -10.08 42.35 -15.35
CA SER A 267 -10.56 43.63 -14.78
C SER A 267 -12.08 43.70 -14.79
N THR A 268 -12.74 43.34 -15.89
CA THR A 268 -14.20 43.31 -16.04
C THR A 268 -14.84 42.34 -15.06
N VAL A 269 -14.30 41.11 -14.92
CA VAL A 269 -14.78 40.15 -13.90
C VAL A 269 -14.64 40.69 -12.48
N ARG A 270 -13.59 41.47 -12.20
CA ARG A 270 -13.40 42.13 -10.90
C ARG A 270 -14.38 43.28 -10.69
N TYR A 271 -14.66 44.09 -11.72
CA TYR A 271 -15.68 45.14 -11.67
C TYR A 271 -17.09 44.59 -11.51
N ASP A 272 -17.43 43.50 -12.19
CA ASP A 272 -18.75 42.86 -12.09
C ASP A 272 -18.97 42.28 -10.69
N ALA A 273 -17.96 41.60 -10.12
CA ALA A 273 -18.02 41.09 -8.75
C ALA A 273 -18.15 42.21 -7.69
N GLU A 274 -17.49 43.36 -7.90
CA GLU A 274 -17.60 44.50 -6.99
C GLU A 274 -18.97 45.19 -7.12
N ARG A 275 -19.55 45.24 -8.33
CA ARG A 275 -20.89 45.77 -8.58
C ARG A 275 -21.99 44.92 -7.93
N GLU A 276 -21.88 43.59 -7.99
CA GLU A 276 -22.79 42.68 -7.30
C GLU A 276 -22.72 42.83 -5.76
N SER A 277 -21.53 43.14 -5.22
CA SER A 277 -21.35 43.37 -3.79
C SER A 277 -21.99 44.68 -3.29
N LEU A 278 -21.99 45.73 -4.12
CA LEU A 278 -22.64 47.02 -3.82
C LEU A 278 -24.16 46.91 -3.97
N GLN A 279 -24.65 46.24 -5.01
CA GLN A 279 -26.09 46.00 -5.21
C GLN A 279 -26.70 45.19 -4.05
N GLY A 280 -26.00 44.15 -3.58
CA GLY A 280 -26.42 43.36 -2.40
C GLY A 280 -26.27 44.09 -1.06
N SER A 281 -25.67 45.29 -1.04
CA SER A 281 -25.58 46.17 0.13
C SER A 281 -26.72 47.20 0.14
N ASP A 282 -27.10 47.74 -1.02
CA ASP A 282 -28.25 48.66 -1.18
C ASP A 282 -29.60 47.95 -0.97
N ASP A 283 -29.75 46.70 -1.42
CA ASP A 283 -30.95 45.88 -1.16
C ASP A 283 -31.11 45.56 0.33
N ARG A 284 -30.02 45.60 1.10
CA ARG A 284 -30.02 45.37 2.56
C ARG A 284 -30.37 46.63 3.34
N LEU A 285 -30.07 47.82 2.81
CA LEU A 285 -30.42 49.12 3.39
C LEU A 285 -31.88 49.50 3.10
N SER A 286 -32.42 49.14 1.93
CA SER A 286 -33.82 49.37 1.57
C SER A 286 -34.78 48.53 2.44
N PHE A 287 -34.47 47.24 2.68
CA PHE A 287 -35.26 46.36 3.56
C PHE A 287 -35.30 46.83 5.02
N GLN A 288 -34.31 47.62 5.46
CA GLN A 288 -34.29 48.18 6.80
C GLN A 288 -35.09 49.49 6.92
N SER A 289 -35.33 50.19 5.80
CA SER A 289 -36.20 51.38 5.76
C SER A 289 -37.69 51.05 5.62
N GLU A 290 -38.04 49.90 5.03
CA GLU A 290 -39.44 49.46 4.84
C GLU A 290 -40.09 48.89 6.12
N ASN A 291 -39.32 48.69 7.19
CA ASN A 291 -39.84 48.12 8.45
C ASN A 291 -40.15 49.17 9.53
N GLU A 292 -40.13 50.46 9.22
CA GLU A 292 -40.33 51.55 10.19
C GLU A 292 -41.54 52.46 9.90
N SER A 293 -42.46 52.07 9.00
CA SER A 293 -43.63 52.91 8.68
C SER A 293 -44.93 52.11 8.47
N GLU A 294 -45.42 51.46 9.53
CA GLU A 294 -46.84 51.08 9.65
C GLU A 294 -47.58 52.11 10.52
N PRO A 295 -48.52 52.91 9.96
CA PRO A 295 -49.41 53.73 10.78
C PRO A 295 -50.62 52.89 11.24
N VAL A 296 -50.73 52.74 12.56
CA VAL A 296 -51.93 52.28 13.27
C VAL A 296 -53.03 53.34 13.12
N TYR A 297 -54.19 52.98 12.55
CA TYR A 297 -55.40 53.81 12.56
C TYR A 297 -56.54 53.14 13.32
N LYS A 298 -56.92 53.76 14.44
CA LYS A 298 -58.31 54.00 14.85
C LYS A 298 -58.40 55.46 15.27
#